data_AF-A0A962GA58-F1
#
_entry.id   AF-A0A962GA58-F1
#
_cell.length_a   1.000
_cell.length_b   1.000
_cell.length_c   1.000
_cell.angle_alpha   90.00
_cell.angle_beta   90.00
_cell.angle_gamma   90.00
#
_symmetry.space_group_name_H-M   'P 1'
#
loop_
_entity.id
_entity.type
_entity.pdbx_description
1 polymer ?
#
loop_
_entity_poly.entity_id
_entity_poly.type
_entity_poly.pdbx_seq_one_letter_code
_entity_poly.pdbx_strand_id
1 'polypeptide(L)'
;PCTPLLNKTIPDNLMALRYAARSLHAPYLLPGGPDVTSLSASPDLVAAGTPVALHARLDDSRFNQTNGTEPVHNVASAAAYMDGLPWEGALAVAALTADDGAFNSPAENASASISTTGLASGTHLLFVQGTDASAQAGSPNAVFVEVAQPSEIATLAGTISALADGAPLAATLRVTNPISGETRTATSSAVDGGYLRPMHAGTVDIHVDAPDGYLAEDISGVDLSAGATQTRDIVLFSACNILDDDVEPGNSGWTAQTPWTRVNGATGNSSYVWATPNYGDNLSASLSRTLDLSGYSGSTLSFDDRCDTEATYDFGRVEISVNGGGNWTTLYQCDGRTTWQHNRIALPASTDNLADLRLRFRLTSDINTNRPGGWAIDNIVVESGGAQCRADQLDRIFADGFE
;
A
#
# COMPACT_ATOMS: atom_id res chain seq x y z
N PRO A 1 -2.06 19.55 -7.52
CA PRO A 1 -2.38 20.48 -6.40
C PRO A 1 -2.54 19.81 -5.01
N CYS A 2 -2.97 18.54 -4.90
CA CYS A 2 -3.14 17.86 -3.60
C CYS A 2 -1.94 17.02 -3.13
N THR A 3 -0.97 16.71 -4.00
CA THR A 3 0.16 15.81 -3.66
C THR A 3 1.01 16.30 -2.49
N PRO A 4 1.41 17.59 -2.40
CA PRO A 4 2.15 18.06 -1.22
C PRO A 4 1.32 18.02 0.07
N LEU A 5 0.01 18.25 -0.03
CA LEU A 5 -0.90 18.17 1.11
C LEU A 5 -1.04 16.72 1.61
N LEU A 6 -1.30 15.77 0.71
CA LEU A 6 -1.54 14.36 1.04
C LEU A 6 -0.26 13.61 1.44
N ASN A 7 0.88 13.89 0.79
CA ASN A 7 2.10 13.10 0.97
C ASN A 7 3.10 13.74 1.94
N LYS A 8 2.90 14.99 2.35
CA LYS A 8 3.80 15.69 3.26
C LYS A 8 3.06 16.39 4.38
N THR A 9 2.24 17.38 4.07
CA THR A 9 1.61 18.23 5.11
C THR A 9 0.71 17.43 6.06
N ILE A 10 -0.17 16.56 5.55
CA ILE A 10 -1.03 15.73 6.39
C ILE A 10 -0.22 14.73 7.22
N PRO A 11 0.68 13.91 6.63
CA PRO A 11 1.53 13.00 7.40
C PRO A 11 2.36 13.69 8.48
N ASP A 12 3.03 14.80 8.15
CA ASP A 12 3.89 15.53 9.08
C ASP A 12 3.09 16.10 10.26
N ASN A 13 1.96 16.74 9.99
CA ASN A 13 1.10 17.27 11.06
C ASN A 13 0.49 16.16 11.90
N LEU A 14 0.08 15.03 11.30
CA LEU A 14 -0.48 13.91 12.04
C LEU A 14 0.57 13.27 12.96
N MET A 15 1.81 13.11 12.48
CA MET A 15 2.93 12.64 13.31
C MET A 15 3.20 13.61 14.47
N ALA A 16 3.23 14.92 14.21
CA ALA A 16 3.42 15.93 15.24
C ALA A 16 2.30 15.91 16.30
N LEU A 17 1.03 15.81 15.87
CA LEU A 17 -0.12 15.73 16.77
C LEU A 17 -0.11 14.43 17.60
N ARG A 18 0.25 13.29 16.99
CA ARG A 18 0.41 12.02 17.71
C ARG A 18 1.53 12.08 18.74
N TYR A 19 2.66 12.68 18.40
CA TYR A 19 3.74 12.91 19.37
C TYR A 19 3.28 13.79 20.53
N ALA A 20 2.68 14.95 20.23
CA ALA A 20 2.18 15.86 21.26
C ALA A 20 1.14 15.22 22.19
N ALA A 21 0.27 14.36 21.65
CA ALA A 21 -0.71 13.62 22.44
C ALA A 21 -0.04 12.64 23.42
N ARG A 22 1.03 11.96 23.01
CA ARG A 22 1.76 10.99 23.85
C ARG A 22 2.56 11.66 24.97
N SER A 23 2.99 12.91 24.77
CA SER A 23 3.78 13.67 25.76
C SER A 23 2.93 14.60 26.63
N LEU A 24 1.60 14.69 26.42
CA LEU A 24 0.72 15.70 27.04
C LEU A 24 0.74 15.69 28.58
N HIS A 25 0.97 14.53 29.19
CA HIS A 25 1.03 14.41 30.65
C HIS A 25 2.19 15.23 31.26
N ALA A 26 3.34 15.26 30.60
CA ALA A 26 4.49 16.03 31.05
C ALA A 26 5.30 16.55 29.83
N PRO A 27 4.78 17.58 29.13
CA PRO A 27 5.25 18.01 27.81
C PRO A 27 6.64 18.66 27.84
N TYR A 28 7.19 18.94 29.01
CA TYR A 28 8.55 19.47 29.20
C TYR A 28 9.49 18.48 29.92
N LEU A 29 9.03 17.26 30.21
CA LEU A 29 9.84 16.22 30.85
C LEU A 29 9.94 14.98 29.95
N LEU A 30 8.82 14.47 29.43
CA LEU A 30 8.81 13.28 28.57
C LEU A 30 9.57 13.44 27.25
N PRO A 31 9.66 14.65 26.65
CA PRO A 31 10.53 14.82 25.50
C PRO A 31 12.00 14.62 25.83
N GLY A 32 12.47 14.85 27.07
CA GLY A 32 13.88 14.77 27.47
C GLY A 32 14.43 13.35 27.63
N GLY A 33 13.63 12.32 27.31
CA GLY A 33 14.05 10.92 27.31
C GLY A 33 13.59 10.22 26.01
N PRO A 34 13.85 8.90 25.86
CA PRO A 34 13.73 8.22 24.58
C PRO A 34 12.28 8.13 24.09
N ASP A 35 12.02 8.66 22.90
CA ASP A 35 10.73 8.51 22.23
C ASP A 35 10.56 7.08 21.73
N VAL A 36 9.43 6.44 22.03
CA VAL A 36 9.07 5.17 21.42
C VAL A 36 8.51 5.43 20.02
N THR A 37 9.37 5.39 19.01
CA THR A 37 9.07 5.83 17.64
C THR A 37 8.19 4.85 16.88
N SER A 38 8.31 3.56 17.18
CA SER A 38 7.43 2.50 16.66
C SER A 38 7.15 1.47 17.74
N LEU A 39 5.93 0.92 17.72
CA LEU A 39 5.49 -0.15 18.60
C LEU A 39 4.55 -1.08 17.82
N SER A 40 4.82 -2.39 17.87
CA SER A 40 3.96 -3.40 17.27
C SER A 40 3.77 -4.58 18.23
N ALA A 41 2.59 -5.20 18.16
CA ALA A 41 2.25 -6.40 18.89
C ALA A 41 1.73 -7.45 17.91
N SER A 42 2.15 -8.70 18.08
CA SER A 42 1.71 -9.82 17.24
C SER A 42 1.51 -11.10 18.07
N PRO A 43 0.41 -11.84 17.87
CA PRO A 43 -0.72 -11.50 17.01
C PRO A 43 -1.58 -10.36 17.60
N ASP A 44 -2.39 -9.72 16.76
CA ASP A 44 -3.31 -8.64 17.15
C ASP A 44 -4.66 -9.15 17.72
N LEU A 45 -4.94 -10.44 17.58
CA LEU A 45 -5.96 -11.21 18.32
C LEU A 45 -5.35 -12.51 18.80
N VAL A 46 -5.51 -12.78 20.09
CA VAL A 46 -4.88 -13.92 20.74
C VAL A 46 -5.84 -14.59 21.71
N ALA A 47 -5.74 -15.92 21.80
CA ALA A 47 -6.45 -16.67 22.83
C ALA A 47 -5.85 -16.38 24.21
N ALA A 48 -6.70 -16.14 25.20
CA ALA A 48 -6.28 -15.93 26.59
C ALA A 48 -5.33 -17.05 27.06
N GLY A 49 -4.19 -16.66 27.63
CA GLY A 49 -3.11 -17.57 28.03
C GLY A 49 -2.02 -17.79 26.99
N THR A 50 -2.22 -17.36 25.73
CA THR A 50 -1.17 -17.37 24.70
C THR A 50 -0.42 -16.03 24.71
N PRO A 51 0.92 -16.03 24.77
CA PRO A 51 1.68 -14.80 24.86
C PRO A 51 1.64 -13.99 23.56
N VAL A 52 1.81 -12.67 23.68
CA VAL A 52 1.91 -11.72 22.57
C VAL A 52 3.33 -11.20 22.49
N ALA A 53 3.93 -11.26 21.31
CA ALA A 53 5.23 -10.67 21.04
C ALA A 53 5.08 -9.17 20.85
N LEU A 54 5.87 -8.39 21.58
CA LEU A 54 5.89 -6.93 21.54
C LEU A 54 7.26 -6.48 21.05
N HIS A 55 7.30 -5.57 20.07
CA HIS A 55 8.52 -5.00 19.51
C HIS A 55 8.44 -3.47 19.52
N ALA A 56 9.49 -2.81 20.00
CA ALA A 56 9.56 -1.36 20.13
C ALA A 56 10.88 -0.80 19.57
N ARG A 57 10.81 0.39 18.98
CA ARG A 57 11.98 1.23 18.68
C ARG A 57 11.98 2.41 19.64
N LEU A 58 13.10 2.61 20.32
CA LEU A 58 13.34 3.73 21.22
C LEU A 58 14.43 4.63 20.63
N ASP A 59 14.28 5.96 20.75
CA ASP A 59 15.25 6.91 20.21
C ASP A 59 15.30 8.21 21.05
N ASP A 60 16.44 8.46 21.69
CA ASP A 60 16.74 9.65 22.49
C ASP A 60 17.41 10.78 21.68
N SER A 61 17.62 10.60 20.37
CA SER A 61 18.36 11.55 19.54
C SER A 61 17.47 12.51 18.74
N ARG A 62 16.15 12.49 18.95
CA ARG A 62 15.15 13.14 18.09
C ARG A 62 15.01 14.67 18.24
N PHE A 63 15.97 15.32 18.89
CA PHE A 63 15.93 16.76 19.16
C PHE A 63 16.46 17.62 18.02
N ASN A 64 15.91 18.82 17.88
CA ASN A 64 16.48 19.84 17.01
C ASN A 64 17.57 20.61 17.75
N GLN A 65 18.82 20.44 17.31
CA GLN A 65 20.01 21.06 17.91
C GLN A 65 20.39 22.43 17.27
N THR A 66 19.50 23.06 16.48
CA THR A 66 19.84 24.29 15.74
C THR A 66 19.96 25.53 16.63
N ASN A 67 19.23 25.58 17.75
CA ASN A 67 19.18 26.75 18.66
C ASN A 67 19.55 26.42 20.11
N GLY A 68 20.35 25.37 20.32
CA GLY A 68 20.73 24.88 21.64
C GLY A 68 21.30 23.48 21.55
N THR A 69 21.83 22.97 22.66
CA THR A 69 22.31 21.60 22.76
C THR A 69 21.47 20.88 23.81
N GLU A 70 20.69 19.90 23.37
CA GLU A 70 20.10 18.92 24.27
C GLU A 70 21.03 17.70 24.39
N PRO A 71 21.37 17.23 25.60
CA PRO A 71 22.12 16.00 25.78
C PRO A 71 21.38 14.81 25.15
N VAL A 72 22.14 13.93 24.51
CA VAL A 72 21.65 12.64 24.02
C VAL A 72 22.27 11.57 24.88
N HIS A 73 21.43 10.72 25.46
CA HIS A 73 21.82 9.64 26.34
C HIS A 73 21.54 8.30 25.67
N ASN A 74 22.24 7.26 26.11
CA ASN A 74 21.87 5.91 25.73
C ASN A 74 20.53 5.56 26.37
N VAL A 75 19.71 4.80 25.66
CA VAL A 75 18.59 4.11 26.29
C VAL A 75 19.17 3.21 27.38
N ALA A 76 18.49 3.11 28.53
CA ALA A 76 18.93 2.28 29.65
C ALA A 76 17.93 1.17 29.99
N SER A 77 16.63 1.41 29.78
CA SER A 77 15.61 0.38 29.97
C SER A 77 14.34 0.70 29.17
N ALA A 78 13.50 -0.31 29.00
CA ALA A 78 12.15 -0.16 28.50
C ALA A 78 11.20 -1.12 29.23
N ALA A 79 9.99 -0.66 29.52
CA ALA A 79 8.97 -1.42 30.22
C ALA A 79 7.63 -1.36 29.50
N ALA A 80 6.90 -2.47 29.53
CA ALA A 80 5.54 -2.60 29.03
C ALA A 80 4.52 -2.51 30.17
N TYR A 81 3.39 -1.86 29.89
CA TYR A 81 2.26 -1.69 30.81
C TYR A 81 0.97 -2.05 30.09
N MET A 82 -0.02 -2.59 30.81
CA MET A 82 -1.28 -3.06 30.23
C MET A 82 -2.46 -2.36 30.90
N ASP A 83 -3.35 -1.79 30.11
CA ASP A 83 -4.59 -1.10 30.52
C ASP A 83 -4.42 0.00 31.58
N GLY A 84 -3.18 0.45 31.78
CA GLY A 84 -2.81 1.44 32.77
C GLY A 84 -1.62 2.23 32.28
N LEU A 85 -1.64 3.53 32.55
CA LEU A 85 -0.59 4.44 32.14
C LEU A 85 0.61 4.35 33.09
N PRO A 86 1.86 4.41 32.58
CA PRO A 86 3.07 4.32 33.40
C PRO A 86 3.11 5.31 34.56
N TRP A 87 2.56 6.53 34.36
CA TRP A 87 2.55 7.62 35.35
C TRP A 87 1.36 7.59 36.32
N GLU A 88 0.38 6.69 36.13
CA GLU A 88 -0.77 6.53 37.04
C GLU A 88 -0.53 5.45 38.11
N GLY A 89 0.70 4.96 38.22
CA GLY A 89 1.07 3.90 39.15
C GLY A 89 0.76 2.49 38.64
N ALA A 90 0.51 2.33 37.33
CA ALA A 90 0.42 1.02 36.71
C ALA A 90 1.73 0.25 36.90
N LEU A 91 1.63 -1.02 37.28
CA LEU A 91 2.78 -1.90 37.38
C LEU A 91 3.18 -2.38 35.99
N ALA A 92 4.49 -2.42 35.74
CA ALA A 92 5.01 -2.99 34.50
C ALA A 92 4.63 -4.47 34.41
N VAL A 93 4.05 -4.89 33.28
CA VAL A 93 3.71 -6.29 33.01
C VAL A 93 4.89 -7.07 32.43
N ALA A 94 5.85 -6.37 31.82
CA ALA A 94 7.11 -6.94 31.37
C ALA A 94 8.20 -5.86 31.25
N ALA A 95 9.46 -6.26 31.46
CA ALA A 95 10.60 -5.50 30.98
C ALA A 95 10.92 -5.94 29.54
N LEU A 96 11.29 -5.00 28.67
CA LEU A 96 11.79 -5.32 27.34
C LEU A 96 13.30 -5.54 27.40
N THR A 97 13.78 -6.42 26.53
CA THR A 97 15.21 -6.68 26.33
C THR A 97 15.67 -6.07 25.02
N ALA A 98 16.84 -5.44 25.00
CA ALA A 98 17.46 -4.96 23.76
C ALA A 98 17.72 -6.13 22.81
N ASP A 99 17.33 -5.98 21.54
CA ASP A 99 17.41 -7.05 20.55
C ASP A 99 18.86 -7.42 20.20
N ASP A 100 19.79 -6.49 20.38
CA ASP A 100 21.23 -6.69 20.21
C ASP A 100 21.94 -7.17 21.50
N GLY A 101 21.17 -7.35 22.58
CA GLY A 101 21.63 -7.89 23.86
C GLY A 101 21.95 -6.85 24.93
N ALA A 102 22.08 -5.55 24.63
CA ALA A 102 22.32 -4.53 25.66
C ALA A 102 21.88 -3.14 25.23
N PHE A 103 21.14 -2.44 26.12
CA PHE A 103 20.84 -1.01 25.97
C PHE A 103 22.12 -0.17 26.11
N ASN A 104 22.77 0.15 24.99
CA ASN A 104 24.09 0.80 24.92
C ASN A 104 24.19 1.89 23.85
N SER A 105 23.08 2.19 23.17
CA SER A 105 22.97 3.20 22.12
C SER A 105 21.86 4.22 22.43
N PRO A 106 21.93 5.45 21.89
CA PRO A 106 20.83 6.40 21.93
C PRO A 106 19.55 5.95 21.22
N ALA A 107 19.67 4.99 20.30
CA ALA A 107 18.52 4.42 19.62
C ALA A 107 18.61 2.89 19.59
N GLU A 108 17.56 2.22 20.06
CA GLU A 108 17.55 0.80 20.40
C GLU A 108 16.28 0.12 19.93
N ASN A 109 16.40 -1.13 19.46
CA ASN A 109 15.26 -2.02 19.27
C ASN A 109 15.14 -2.90 20.52
N ALA A 110 13.92 -3.10 21.00
CA ALA A 110 13.68 -3.93 22.16
C ALA A 110 12.40 -4.75 22.03
N SER A 111 12.42 -5.94 22.63
CA SER A 111 11.33 -6.90 22.52
C SER A 111 10.91 -7.47 23.89
N ALA A 112 9.65 -7.88 24.00
CA ALA A 112 9.13 -8.62 25.16
C ALA A 112 8.07 -9.64 24.74
N SER A 113 7.88 -10.67 25.57
CA SER A 113 6.76 -11.60 25.49
C SER A 113 5.76 -11.27 26.60
N ILE A 114 4.56 -10.85 26.23
CA ILE A 114 3.52 -10.42 27.15
C ILE A 114 2.56 -11.57 27.42
N SER A 115 2.49 -12.03 28.67
CA SER A 115 1.50 -13.04 29.08
C SER A 115 0.09 -12.46 29.03
N THR A 116 -0.84 -13.21 28.46
CA THR A 116 -2.28 -12.89 28.47
C THR A 116 -3.07 -13.80 29.43
N THR A 117 -2.36 -14.53 30.28
CA THR A 117 -2.99 -15.43 31.26
C THR A 117 -3.87 -14.66 32.23
N GLY A 118 -5.13 -15.05 32.34
CA GLY A 118 -6.08 -14.44 33.28
C GLY A 118 -6.71 -13.13 32.78
N LEU A 119 -6.38 -12.68 31.56
CA LEU A 119 -7.08 -11.56 30.93
C LEU A 119 -8.48 -11.99 30.47
N ALA A 120 -9.44 -11.08 30.66
CA ALA A 120 -10.79 -11.24 30.14
C ALA A 120 -10.80 -11.00 28.62
N SER A 121 -11.88 -11.40 27.95
CA SER A 121 -12.05 -11.07 26.54
C SER A 121 -12.28 -9.57 26.36
N GLY A 122 -11.61 -8.98 25.39
CA GLY A 122 -11.71 -7.57 25.05
C GLY A 122 -10.43 -7.00 24.48
N THR A 123 -10.52 -5.72 24.15
CA THR A 123 -9.38 -4.94 23.69
C THR A 123 -8.57 -4.45 24.88
N HIS A 124 -7.28 -4.79 24.89
CA HIS A 124 -6.29 -4.34 25.87
C HIS A 124 -5.33 -3.36 25.22
N LEU A 125 -4.93 -2.32 25.96
CA LEU A 125 -3.97 -1.33 25.49
C LEU A 125 -2.61 -1.58 26.13
N LEU A 126 -1.62 -1.89 25.29
CA LEU A 126 -0.23 -2.07 25.71
C LEU A 126 0.55 -0.78 25.49
N PHE A 127 1.13 -0.24 26.56
CA PHE A 127 2.04 0.88 26.52
C PHE A 127 3.48 0.41 26.62
N VAL A 128 4.39 1.07 25.93
CA VAL A 128 5.84 0.96 26.18
C VAL A 128 6.38 2.33 26.52
N GLN A 129 7.23 2.39 27.55
CA GLN A 129 8.00 3.58 27.90
C GLN A 129 9.46 3.20 28.13
N GLY A 130 10.36 3.99 27.56
CA GLY A 130 11.79 3.89 27.79
C GLY A 130 12.28 4.87 28.85
N THR A 131 13.42 4.55 29.45
CA THR A 131 14.21 5.47 30.27
C THR A 131 15.63 5.53 29.73
N ASP A 132 16.24 6.70 29.74
CA ASP A 132 17.65 6.86 29.37
C ASP A 132 18.61 6.58 30.54
N ALA A 133 19.91 6.69 30.27
CA ALA A 133 20.99 6.56 31.25
C ALA A 133 21.01 7.69 32.31
N SER A 134 20.27 8.78 32.12
CA SER A 134 20.08 9.84 33.10
C SER A 134 18.86 9.61 34.03
N ALA A 135 18.18 8.47 33.86
CA ALA A 135 16.93 8.09 34.51
C ALA A 135 15.74 8.99 34.11
N GLN A 136 15.81 9.63 32.95
CA GLN A 136 14.72 10.40 32.36
C GLN A 136 13.82 9.46 31.54
N ALA A 137 12.52 9.49 31.87
CA ALA A 137 11.51 8.77 31.12
C ALA A 137 11.16 9.52 29.84
N GLY A 138 11.04 8.76 28.75
CA GLY A 138 10.69 9.30 27.44
C GLY A 138 9.20 9.24 27.12
N SER A 139 8.85 9.73 25.93
CA SER A 139 7.45 9.73 25.46
C SER A 139 7.01 8.31 25.10
N PRO A 140 5.90 7.81 25.70
CA PRO A 140 5.46 6.43 25.47
C PRO A 140 4.88 6.25 24.06
N ASN A 141 4.66 5.00 23.67
CA ASN A 141 3.76 4.65 22.58
C ASN A 141 2.84 3.51 23.02
N ALA A 142 1.74 3.31 22.30
CA ALA A 142 0.76 2.30 22.65
C ALA A 142 0.24 1.54 21.43
N VAL A 143 -0.12 0.28 21.63
CA VAL A 143 -0.71 -0.60 20.62
C VAL A 143 -1.86 -1.39 21.25
N PHE A 144 -2.94 -1.58 20.50
CA PHE A 144 -4.04 -2.43 20.92
C PHE A 144 -3.74 -3.90 20.64
N VAL A 145 -4.14 -4.75 21.57
CA VAL A 145 -4.16 -6.20 21.42
C VAL A 145 -5.52 -6.68 21.85
N GLU A 146 -6.16 -7.51 21.04
CA GLU A 146 -7.42 -8.14 21.45
C GLU A 146 -7.15 -9.52 22.05
N VAL A 147 -7.72 -9.76 23.22
CA VAL A 147 -7.74 -11.07 23.86
C VAL A 147 -9.14 -11.61 23.75
N ALA A 148 -9.29 -12.89 23.44
CA ALA A 148 -10.57 -13.58 23.56
C ALA A 148 -10.39 -14.98 24.12
N GLN A 149 -11.46 -15.56 24.64
CA GLN A 149 -11.41 -16.94 25.11
C GLN A 149 -11.22 -17.88 23.91
N PRO A 150 -10.59 -19.05 24.11
CA PRO A 150 -10.48 -20.06 23.05
C PRO A 150 -11.82 -20.45 22.41
N SER A 151 -12.93 -20.30 23.15
CA SER A 151 -14.30 -20.55 22.69
C SER A 151 -14.92 -19.42 21.86
N GLU A 152 -14.20 -18.32 21.66
CA GLU A 152 -14.67 -17.14 20.91
C GLU A 152 -13.83 -16.92 19.65
N ILE A 153 -12.63 -17.50 19.57
CA ILE A 153 -11.69 -17.33 18.46
C ILE A 153 -11.73 -18.54 17.53
N ALA A 154 -11.60 -18.29 16.24
CA ALA A 154 -11.33 -19.28 15.21
C ALA A 154 -10.11 -18.86 14.38
N THR A 155 -9.50 -19.80 13.67
CA THR A 155 -8.38 -19.51 12.76
C THR A 155 -8.82 -19.73 11.32
N LEU A 156 -8.74 -18.70 10.48
CA LEU A 156 -8.79 -18.88 9.03
C LEU A 156 -7.35 -19.17 8.55
N ALA A 157 -7.17 -20.19 7.73
CA ALA A 157 -5.87 -20.49 7.12
C ALA A 157 -6.05 -21.06 5.72
N GLY A 158 -5.00 -21.07 4.91
CA GLY A 158 -5.03 -21.67 3.59
C GLY A 158 -3.85 -21.23 2.75
N THR A 159 -3.97 -21.43 1.45
CA THR A 159 -2.98 -20.98 0.46
C THR A 159 -3.60 -20.03 -0.57
N ILE A 160 -2.78 -19.14 -1.14
CA ILE A 160 -3.11 -18.35 -2.33
C ILE A 160 -2.16 -18.76 -3.45
N SER A 161 -2.72 -19.16 -4.60
CA SER A 161 -1.94 -19.61 -5.76
C SER A 161 -2.50 -19.08 -7.08
N ALA A 162 -1.67 -19.07 -8.11
CA ALA A 162 -2.07 -18.74 -9.47
C ALA A 162 -2.85 -19.88 -10.13
N LEU A 163 -3.93 -19.55 -10.84
CA LEU A 163 -4.71 -20.55 -11.60
C LEU A 163 -3.88 -21.23 -12.70
N ALA A 164 -2.99 -20.47 -13.32
CA ALA A 164 -2.31 -20.89 -14.55
C ALA A 164 -1.36 -22.09 -14.35
N ASP A 165 -0.66 -22.11 -13.22
CA ASP A 165 0.43 -23.05 -12.94
C ASP A 165 0.51 -23.49 -11.46
N GLY A 166 -0.36 -22.98 -10.59
CA GLY A 166 -0.34 -23.27 -9.15
C GLY A 166 0.79 -22.57 -8.38
N ALA A 167 1.48 -21.60 -8.98
CA ALA A 167 2.56 -20.88 -8.30
C ALA A 167 2.03 -20.15 -7.04
N PRO A 168 2.77 -20.18 -5.92
CA PRO A 168 2.37 -19.47 -4.71
C PRO A 168 2.41 -17.96 -4.93
N LEU A 169 1.38 -17.27 -4.43
CA LEU A 169 1.26 -15.82 -4.57
C LEU A 169 1.30 -15.13 -3.21
N ALA A 170 2.13 -14.10 -3.10
CA ALA A 170 2.06 -13.14 -2.01
C ALA A 170 0.96 -12.12 -2.31
N ALA A 171 -0.07 -12.10 -1.48
CA ALA A 171 -1.24 -11.24 -1.59
C ALA A 171 -1.68 -10.80 -0.19
N THR A 172 -2.39 -9.68 -0.12
CA THR A 172 -3.00 -9.23 1.14
C THR A 172 -4.46 -9.67 1.16
N LEU A 173 -4.89 -10.23 2.28
CA LEU A 173 -6.28 -10.57 2.54
C LEU A 173 -6.85 -9.59 3.56
N ARG A 174 -8.06 -9.12 3.31
CA ARG A 174 -8.90 -8.43 4.27
C ARG A 174 -10.10 -9.31 4.60
N VAL A 175 -10.15 -9.79 5.83
CA VAL A 175 -11.25 -10.62 6.36
C VAL A 175 -12.16 -9.73 7.19
N THR A 176 -13.45 -9.72 6.87
CA THR A 176 -14.46 -8.88 7.50
C THR A 176 -15.61 -9.74 8.00
N ASN A 177 -15.98 -9.62 9.27
CA ASN A 177 -17.27 -10.13 9.74
C ASN A 177 -18.35 -9.07 9.47
N PRO A 178 -19.28 -9.28 8.52
CA PRO A 178 -20.26 -8.26 8.15
C PRO A 178 -21.30 -7.96 9.25
N ILE A 179 -21.42 -8.82 10.26
CA ILE A 179 -22.37 -8.65 11.38
C ILE A 179 -21.74 -7.84 12.50
N SER A 180 -20.53 -8.20 12.94
CA SER A 180 -19.84 -7.49 14.03
C SER A 180 -19.09 -6.24 13.56
N GLY A 181 -18.77 -6.15 12.26
CA GLY A 181 -17.91 -5.12 11.68
C GLY A 181 -16.42 -5.35 11.92
N GLU A 182 -16.04 -6.44 12.59
CA GLU A 182 -14.63 -6.81 12.78
C GLU A 182 -13.94 -6.94 11.41
N THR A 183 -12.80 -6.26 11.26
CA THR A 183 -11.99 -6.30 10.04
C THR A 183 -10.54 -6.55 10.43
N ARG A 184 -9.89 -7.45 9.70
CA ARG A 184 -8.59 -8.02 10.06
C ARG A 184 -7.83 -8.41 8.80
N THR A 185 -6.51 -8.21 8.74
CA THR A 185 -5.72 -8.43 7.52
C THR A 185 -4.63 -9.48 7.67
N ALA A 186 -4.36 -10.27 6.64
CA ALA A 186 -3.22 -11.19 6.61
C ALA A 186 -2.49 -11.06 5.28
N THR A 187 -1.25 -11.51 5.23
CA THR A 187 -0.51 -11.64 3.97
C THR A 187 -0.18 -13.09 3.74
N SER A 188 -0.37 -13.58 2.52
CA SER A 188 0.15 -14.88 2.11
C SER A 188 1.65 -14.82 1.83
N SER A 189 2.33 -15.93 2.05
CA SER A 189 3.77 -16.08 1.80
C SER A 189 4.07 -16.24 0.31
N ALA A 190 5.12 -15.57 -0.18
CA ALA A 190 5.61 -15.73 -1.56
C ALA A 190 6.23 -17.12 -1.82
N VAL A 191 6.54 -17.88 -0.76
CA VAL A 191 7.27 -19.16 -0.87
C VAL A 191 6.32 -20.33 -1.07
N ASP A 192 5.20 -20.32 -0.38
CA ASP A 192 4.25 -21.45 -0.31
C ASP A 192 2.78 -21.02 -0.43
N GLY A 193 2.51 -19.72 -0.57
CA GLY A 193 1.15 -19.16 -0.65
C GLY A 193 0.43 -19.17 0.70
N GLY A 194 1.05 -19.69 1.77
CA GLY A 194 0.41 -19.91 3.05
C GLY A 194 -0.01 -18.62 3.74
N TYR A 195 -1.22 -18.59 4.28
CA TYR A 195 -1.70 -17.51 5.14
C TYR A 195 -2.41 -18.07 6.37
N LEU A 196 -2.41 -17.29 7.45
CA LEU A 196 -3.12 -17.59 8.69
C LEU A 196 -3.66 -16.30 9.29
N ARG A 197 -4.92 -16.33 9.74
CA ARG A 197 -5.59 -15.18 10.35
C ARG A 197 -6.54 -15.61 11.47
N PRO A 198 -6.22 -15.30 12.74
CA PRO A 198 -7.18 -15.40 13.83
C PRO A 198 -8.29 -14.36 13.65
N MET A 199 -9.53 -14.79 13.94
CA MET A 199 -10.76 -14.01 13.89
C MET A 199 -11.66 -14.41 15.06
N HIS A 200 -12.62 -13.57 15.44
CA HIS A 200 -13.74 -14.09 16.22
C HIS A 200 -14.56 -15.09 15.38
N ALA A 201 -15.10 -16.10 16.05
CA ALA A 201 -15.98 -17.08 15.44
C ALA A 201 -17.24 -16.41 14.88
N GLY A 202 -17.71 -16.91 13.75
CA GLY A 202 -18.82 -16.34 12.99
C GLY A 202 -18.59 -16.47 11.49
N THR A 203 -19.53 -15.93 10.72
CA THR A 203 -19.43 -15.90 9.26
C THR A 203 -18.67 -14.67 8.81
N VAL A 204 -17.69 -14.84 7.93
CA VAL A 204 -16.83 -13.76 7.43
C VAL A 204 -16.80 -13.70 5.91
N ASP A 205 -16.52 -12.52 5.39
CA ASP A 205 -16.20 -12.26 3.99
C ASP A 205 -14.70 -12.00 3.86
N ILE A 206 -14.09 -12.50 2.78
CA ILE A 206 -12.66 -12.37 2.48
C ILE A 206 -12.54 -11.59 1.19
N HIS A 207 -11.83 -10.47 1.23
CA HIS A 207 -11.34 -9.77 0.06
C HIS A 207 -9.85 -10.05 -0.11
N VAL A 208 -9.39 -10.40 -1.30
CA VAL A 208 -7.98 -10.59 -1.62
C VAL A 208 -7.53 -9.47 -2.55
N ASP A 209 -6.64 -8.61 -2.04
CA ASP A 209 -5.89 -7.65 -2.83
C ASP A 209 -4.83 -8.42 -3.63
N ALA A 210 -5.13 -8.67 -4.90
CA ALA A 210 -4.26 -9.43 -5.78
C ALA A 210 -2.98 -8.63 -6.15
N PRO A 211 -1.83 -9.30 -6.28
CA PRO A 211 -0.64 -8.68 -6.84
C PRO A 211 -0.85 -8.30 -8.32
N ASP A 212 0.03 -7.44 -8.85
CA ASP A 212 0.01 -7.04 -10.25
C ASP A 212 0.00 -8.25 -11.20
N GLY A 213 -0.76 -8.15 -12.29
CA GLY A 213 -1.00 -9.26 -13.22
C GLY A 213 -2.06 -10.28 -12.77
N TYR A 214 -2.71 -10.09 -11.62
CA TYR A 214 -3.79 -10.96 -11.14
C TYR A 214 -5.06 -10.20 -10.78
N LEU A 215 -6.19 -10.91 -10.78
CA LEU A 215 -7.50 -10.36 -10.42
C LEU A 215 -7.76 -10.51 -8.92
N ALA A 216 -8.26 -9.45 -8.30
CA ALA A 216 -8.78 -9.49 -6.93
C ALA A 216 -9.95 -10.47 -6.82
N GLU A 217 -10.12 -11.05 -5.63
CA GLU A 217 -11.17 -12.01 -5.34
C GLU A 217 -11.97 -11.62 -4.10
N ASP A 218 -13.29 -11.80 -4.17
CA ASP A 218 -14.21 -11.65 -3.06
C ASP A 218 -14.89 -12.99 -2.77
N ILE A 219 -14.79 -13.44 -1.53
CA ILE A 219 -15.39 -14.69 -1.05
C ILE A 219 -16.26 -14.35 0.15
N SER A 220 -17.57 -14.46 -0.02
CA SER A 220 -18.51 -14.20 1.07
C SER A 220 -18.94 -15.48 1.78
N GLY A 221 -19.34 -15.34 3.05
CA GLY A 221 -20.03 -16.41 3.76
C GLY A 221 -19.16 -17.57 4.24
N VAL A 222 -17.91 -17.31 4.61
CA VAL A 222 -17.01 -18.33 5.17
C VAL A 222 -17.30 -18.50 6.67
N ASP A 223 -17.76 -19.68 7.07
CA ASP A 223 -18.08 -19.97 8.47
C ASP A 223 -16.83 -20.33 9.28
N LEU A 224 -16.60 -19.58 10.36
CA LEU A 224 -15.52 -19.81 11.31
C LEU A 224 -16.09 -20.35 12.63
N SER A 225 -15.81 -21.62 12.93
CA SER A 225 -16.24 -22.26 14.18
C SER A 225 -15.22 -22.03 15.29
N ALA A 226 -15.69 -21.63 16.48
CA ALA A 226 -14.83 -21.39 17.63
C ALA A 226 -13.93 -22.58 17.97
N GLY A 227 -12.67 -22.31 18.28
CA GLY A 227 -11.63 -23.29 18.57
C GLY A 227 -11.14 -24.10 17.37
N ALA A 228 -11.72 -23.90 16.18
CA ALA A 228 -11.34 -24.62 14.97
C ALA A 228 -10.48 -23.78 14.03
N THR A 229 -9.74 -24.48 13.17
CA THR A 229 -9.12 -23.89 11.98
C THR A 229 -10.02 -24.18 10.77
N GLN A 230 -10.50 -23.13 10.12
CA GLN A 230 -11.17 -23.20 8.84
C GLN A 230 -10.13 -23.05 7.72
N THR A 231 -9.93 -24.10 6.94
CA THR A 231 -9.06 -24.04 5.75
C THR A 231 -9.82 -23.47 4.55
N ARG A 232 -9.24 -22.52 3.85
CA ARG A 232 -9.78 -21.92 2.62
C ARG A 232 -8.64 -21.61 1.64
N ASP A 233 -8.41 -22.50 0.70
CA ASP A 233 -7.48 -22.24 -0.40
C ASP A 233 -8.15 -21.33 -1.43
N ILE A 234 -7.37 -20.40 -1.97
CA ILE A 234 -7.80 -19.37 -2.92
C ILE A 234 -6.91 -19.46 -4.15
N VAL A 235 -7.55 -19.45 -5.32
CA VAL A 235 -6.86 -19.46 -6.60
C VAL A 235 -7.16 -18.15 -7.32
N LEU A 236 -6.12 -17.40 -7.68
CA LEU A 236 -6.26 -16.13 -8.39
C LEU A 236 -6.15 -16.34 -9.89
N PHE A 237 -7.02 -15.66 -10.62
CA PHE A 237 -6.97 -15.58 -12.07
C PHE A 237 -5.95 -14.54 -12.48
N SER A 238 -5.26 -14.74 -13.61
CA SER A 238 -4.44 -13.70 -14.20
C SER A 238 -5.33 -12.58 -14.74
N ALA A 239 -4.83 -11.35 -14.72
CA ALA A 239 -5.45 -10.27 -15.47
C ALA A 239 -5.21 -10.50 -16.97
N CYS A 240 -6.19 -10.12 -17.78
CA CYS A 240 -6.10 -10.24 -19.23
C CYS A 240 -5.46 -8.99 -19.81
N ASN A 241 -4.46 -9.21 -20.65
CA ASN A 241 -3.73 -8.13 -21.29
C ASN A 241 -4.49 -7.64 -22.53
N ILE A 242 -5.13 -6.46 -22.42
CA ILE A 242 -5.87 -5.82 -23.52
C ILE A 242 -4.91 -5.05 -24.42
N LEU A 243 -3.89 -4.45 -23.82
CA LEU A 243 -2.86 -3.70 -24.51
C LEU A 243 -1.54 -3.93 -23.79
N ASP A 244 -0.52 -4.32 -24.55
CA ASP A 244 0.88 -4.30 -24.15
C ASP A 244 1.67 -3.60 -25.24
N ASP A 245 2.26 -2.45 -24.92
CA ASP A 245 3.03 -1.66 -25.88
C ASP A 245 4.23 -1.01 -25.20
N ASP A 246 5.36 -1.68 -25.33
CA ASP A 246 6.71 -1.21 -24.99
C ASP A 246 7.30 -0.29 -26.07
N VAL A 247 6.50 0.11 -27.08
CA VAL A 247 6.86 1.08 -28.14
C VAL A 247 7.98 0.61 -29.10
N GLU A 248 8.71 -0.44 -28.76
CA GLU A 248 9.77 -1.06 -29.57
C GLU A 248 9.29 -1.51 -30.97
N PRO A 249 8.12 -2.15 -31.13
CA PRO A 249 7.68 -2.69 -32.42
C PRO A 249 7.24 -1.61 -33.41
N GLY A 250 7.01 -0.37 -32.96
CA GLY A 250 6.63 0.76 -33.79
C GLY A 250 5.34 1.45 -33.34
N ASN A 251 4.43 1.74 -34.28
CA ASN A 251 3.26 2.58 -34.00
C ASN A 251 2.09 1.82 -33.33
N SER A 252 2.08 0.49 -33.31
CA SER A 252 1.14 -0.39 -32.57
C SER A 252 -0.36 -0.06 -32.58
N GLY A 253 -0.87 0.83 -33.45
CA GLY A 253 -2.26 1.28 -33.48
C GLY A 253 -2.52 2.67 -32.88
N TRP A 254 -1.48 3.40 -32.49
CA TRP A 254 -1.58 4.79 -32.04
C TRP A 254 -1.80 5.77 -33.18
N THR A 255 -2.54 6.84 -32.88
CA THR A 255 -2.66 8.03 -33.72
C THR A 255 -1.96 9.18 -33.03
N ALA A 256 -0.84 9.63 -33.61
CA ALA A 256 0.00 10.70 -33.08
C ALA A 256 -0.26 12.03 -33.80
N GLN A 257 -0.61 13.07 -33.05
CA GLN A 257 -0.64 14.45 -33.56
C GLN A 257 0.71 15.11 -33.28
N THR A 258 1.25 15.86 -34.25
CA THR A 258 2.47 16.65 -34.07
C THR A 258 2.38 17.50 -32.79
N PRO A 259 3.39 17.48 -31.89
CA PRO A 259 4.74 16.95 -32.06
C PRO A 259 4.96 15.51 -31.56
N TRP A 260 3.91 14.74 -31.25
CA TRP A 260 4.09 13.34 -30.84
C TRP A 260 4.81 12.54 -31.93
N THR A 261 5.90 11.92 -31.54
CA THR A 261 6.72 11.07 -32.42
C THR A 261 7.41 9.99 -31.61
N ARG A 262 7.73 8.88 -32.28
CA ARG A 262 8.59 7.86 -31.69
C ARG A 262 10.03 8.34 -31.72
N VAL A 263 10.73 8.27 -30.59
CA VAL A 263 12.15 8.62 -30.47
C VAL A 263 12.90 7.47 -29.83
N ASN A 264 14.15 7.29 -30.21
CA ASN A 264 15.05 6.35 -29.54
C ASN A 264 15.98 7.17 -28.62
N GLY A 265 16.13 6.75 -27.36
CA GLY A 265 17.10 7.37 -26.47
C GLY A 265 16.64 8.69 -25.87
N ALA A 266 15.39 8.76 -25.38
CA ALA A 266 14.96 9.91 -24.58
C ALA A 266 15.82 10.06 -23.30
N THR A 267 15.95 11.27 -22.75
CA THR A 267 16.75 11.46 -21.53
C THR A 267 16.29 10.52 -20.42
N GLY A 268 17.22 9.69 -19.91
CA GLY A 268 16.94 8.69 -18.88
C GLY A 268 16.35 7.36 -19.37
N ASN A 269 16.15 7.15 -20.68
CA ASN A 269 15.70 5.88 -21.24
C ASN A 269 16.34 5.62 -22.63
N SER A 270 17.01 4.48 -22.80
CA SER A 270 17.68 4.11 -24.06
C SER A 270 16.81 3.34 -25.06
N SER A 271 15.55 3.05 -24.71
CA SER A 271 14.56 2.38 -25.56
C SER A 271 13.90 3.33 -26.56
N TYR A 272 13.05 2.80 -27.43
CA TYR A 272 12.05 3.60 -28.14
C TYR A 272 10.95 4.03 -27.19
N VAL A 273 10.56 5.30 -27.29
CA VAL A 273 9.47 5.87 -26.50
C VAL A 273 8.62 6.77 -27.37
N TRP A 274 7.37 7.00 -26.96
CA TRP A 274 6.57 8.10 -27.50
C TRP A 274 7.00 9.39 -26.83
N ALA A 275 7.31 10.43 -27.59
CA ALA A 275 7.70 11.72 -27.01
C ALA A 275 7.23 12.93 -27.82
N THR A 276 7.26 14.08 -27.16
CA THR A 276 7.01 15.41 -27.75
C THR A 276 8.28 16.30 -27.69
N PRO A 277 9.39 15.90 -28.32
CA PRO A 277 10.63 16.66 -28.24
C PRO A 277 10.46 18.06 -28.83
N ASN A 278 11.01 19.07 -28.17
CA ASN A 278 10.91 20.48 -28.59
C ASN A 278 9.47 20.91 -28.94
N TYR A 279 8.51 20.54 -28.09
CA TYR A 279 7.13 21.00 -28.26
C TYR A 279 7.06 22.54 -28.28
N GLY A 280 6.15 23.09 -29.07
CA GLY A 280 5.99 24.53 -29.24
C GLY A 280 4.88 25.13 -28.38
N ASP A 281 4.70 26.44 -28.48
CA ASP A 281 3.68 27.22 -27.79
C ASP A 281 2.25 26.95 -28.32
N ASN A 282 1.25 27.25 -27.49
CA ASN A 282 -0.18 27.17 -27.78
C ASN A 282 -0.62 25.79 -28.28
N LEU A 283 0.02 24.73 -27.78
CA LEU A 283 -0.19 23.38 -28.24
C LEU A 283 -1.39 22.75 -27.52
N SER A 284 -2.14 21.92 -28.25
CA SER A 284 -2.99 20.88 -27.68
C SER A 284 -2.96 19.68 -28.61
N ALA A 285 -2.01 18.77 -28.39
CA ALA A 285 -1.75 17.62 -29.25
C ALA A 285 -1.85 16.30 -28.48
N SER A 286 -2.45 15.30 -29.13
CA SER A 286 -2.73 14.00 -28.51
C SER A 286 -2.02 12.85 -29.23
N LEU A 287 -1.54 11.90 -28.45
CA LEU A 287 -1.31 10.52 -28.84
C LEU A 287 -2.52 9.71 -28.37
N SER A 288 -3.22 9.02 -29.26
CA SER A 288 -4.51 8.39 -28.93
C SER A 288 -4.72 7.01 -29.54
N ARG A 289 -5.53 6.18 -28.87
CA ARG A 289 -5.88 4.83 -29.29
C ARG A 289 -7.28 4.46 -28.81
N THR A 290 -7.99 3.64 -29.59
CA THR A 290 -9.25 2.99 -29.17
C THR A 290 -8.96 1.58 -28.66
N LEU A 291 -9.68 1.18 -27.61
CA LEU A 291 -9.64 -0.14 -26.98
C LEU A 291 -11.06 -0.70 -26.92
N ASP A 292 -11.19 -2.01 -27.12
CA ASP A 292 -12.42 -2.77 -26.94
C ASP A 292 -12.35 -3.51 -25.59
N LEU A 293 -13.19 -3.09 -24.65
CA LEU A 293 -13.36 -3.69 -23.33
C LEU A 293 -14.70 -4.44 -23.21
N SER A 294 -15.31 -4.85 -24.32
CA SER A 294 -16.54 -5.64 -24.30
C SER A 294 -16.34 -6.95 -23.52
N GLY A 295 -17.18 -7.20 -22.52
CA GLY A 295 -17.08 -8.35 -21.63
C GLY A 295 -16.02 -8.25 -20.52
N TYR A 296 -15.23 -7.18 -20.51
CA TYR A 296 -14.20 -6.92 -19.50
C TYR A 296 -14.64 -5.88 -18.47
N SER A 297 -14.06 -5.94 -17.27
CA SER A 297 -14.32 -4.97 -16.19
C SER A 297 -13.12 -4.82 -15.25
N GLY A 298 -13.09 -3.74 -14.48
CA GLY A 298 -12.05 -3.52 -13.47
C GLY A 298 -10.66 -3.30 -14.09
N SER A 299 -10.62 -2.62 -15.23
CA SER A 299 -9.40 -2.40 -16.00
C SER A 299 -8.42 -1.48 -15.28
N THR A 300 -7.13 -1.70 -15.49
CA THR A 300 -6.04 -0.85 -14.99
C THR A 300 -5.15 -0.43 -16.14
N LEU A 301 -4.74 0.85 -16.16
CA LEU A 301 -3.73 1.39 -17.06
C LEU A 301 -2.42 1.61 -16.30
N SER A 302 -1.35 1.03 -16.81
CA SER A 302 0.03 1.24 -16.34
C SER A 302 0.88 1.86 -17.45
N PHE A 303 1.80 2.76 -17.09
CA PHE A 303 2.75 3.37 -18.02
C PHE A 303 3.88 4.06 -17.27
N ASP A 304 5.04 4.13 -17.92
CA ASP A 304 6.17 4.92 -17.45
C ASP A 304 6.18 6.28 -18.15
N ASP A 305 6.43 7.36 -17.41
CA ASP A 305 6.53 8.69 -18.03
C ASP A 305 7.57 9.63 -17.41
N ARG A 306 8.12 10.49 -18.28
CA ARG A 306 8.98 11.63 -17.93
C ARG A 306 8.39 12.90 -18.53
N CYS A 307 7.91 13.78 -17.65
CA CYS A 307 7.14 14.98 -18.03
C CYS A 307 7.99 16.25 -17.89
N ASP A 308 9.04 16.41 -18.70
CA ASP A 308 9.89 17.61 -18.71
C ASP A 308 9.21 18.72 -19.52
N THR A 309 8.19 19.32 -18.90
CA THR A 309 7.42 20.46 -19.42
C THR A 309 7.61 21.67 -18.52
N GLU A 310 7.15 22.86 -18.92
CA GLU A 310 7.15 24.01 -18.01
C GLU A 310 6.25 23.75 -16.79
N ALA A 311 6.87 23.81 -15.60
CA ALA A 311 6.15 23.60 -14.35
C ALA A 311 5.01 24.61 -14.20
N THR A 312 3.83 24.14 -13.81
CA THR A 312 2.60 24.89 -13.59
C THR A 312 1.90 25.52 -14.80
N TYR A 313 2.46 25.41 -16.00
CA TYR A 313 1.90 26.01 -17.22
C TYR A 313 1.63 24.98 -18.32
N ASP A 314 2.60 24.09 -18.54
CA ASP A 314 2.54 23.07 -19.59
C ASP A 314 2.29 21.69 -18.99
N PHE A 315 1.27 21.00 -19.49
CA PHE A 315 0.74 19.82 -18.82
C PHE A 315 0.62 18.62 -19.76
N GLY A 316 1.18 17.49 -19.32
CA GLY A 316 0.81 16.17 -19.84
C GLY A 316 -0.43 15.65 -19.12
N ARG A 317 -1.42 15.12 -19.85
CA ARG A 317 -2.63 14.53 -19.28
C ARG A 317 -2.94 13.17 -19.89
N VAL A 318 -3.28 12.21 -19.04
CA VAL A 318 -3.91 10.96 -19.46
C VAL A 318 -5.41 11.13 -19.35
N GLU A 319 -6.11 10.91 -20.44
CA GLU A 319 -7.54 11.12 -20.52
C GLU A 319 -8.22 9.94 -21.20
N ILE A 320 -9.43 9.62 -20.74
CA ILE A 320 -10.29 8.61 -21.35
C ILE A 320 -11.58 9.23 -21.86
N SER A 321 -12.18 8.62 -22.86
CA SER A 321 -13.54 8.93 -23.33
C SER A 321 -14.36 7.67 -23.45
N VAL A 322 -15.55 7.69 -22.86
CA VAL A 322 -16.53 6.59 -22.89
C VAL A 322 -17.69 6.85 -23.86
N ASN A 323 -17.63 7.95 -24.61
CA ASN A 323 -18.69 8.39 -25.52
C ASN A 323 -18.12 8.75 -26.91
N GLY A 324 -17.17 7.96 -27.40
CA GLY A 324 -16.62 8.12 -28.76
C GLY A 324 -15.86 9.43 -28.96
N GLY A 325 -15.25 9.98 -27.91
CA GLY A 325 -14.47 11.22 -27.96
C GLY A 325 -15.25 12.51 -27.73
N GLY A 326 -16.55 12.43 -27.41
CA GLY A 326 -17.39 13.60 -27.15
C GLY A 326 -16.97 14.37 -25.88
N ASN A 327 -16.75 13.65 -24.78
CA ASN A 327 -16.23 14.18 -23.52
C ASN A 327 -15.02 13.37 -23.06
N TRP A 328 -14.12 14.02 -22.32
CA TRP A 328 -12.89 13.41 -21.82
C TRP A 328 -12.77 13.59 -20.31
N THR A 329 -12.43 12.51 -19.62
CA THR A 329 -12.16 12.49 -18.19
C THR A 329 -10.67 12.36 -17.97
N THR A 330 -10.07 13.29 -17.22
CA THR A 330 -8.64 13.26 -16.86
C THR A 330 -8.41 12.29 -15.72
N LEU A 331 -7.52 11.32 -15.94
CA LEU A 331 -7.10 10.32 -14.94
C LEU A 331 -5.78 10.70 -14.27
N TYR A 332 -4.90 11.36 -15.02
CA TYR A 332 -3.57 11.77 -14.54
C TYR A 332 -3.15 13.09 -15.19
N GLN A 333 -2.37 13.88 -14.45
CA GLN A 333 -1.75 15.11 -14.93
C GLN A 333 -0.34 15.24 -14.36
N CYS A 334 0.59 15.69 -15.20
CA CYS A 334 1.97 15.98 -14.82
C CYS A 334 2.46 17.31 -15.42
N ASP A 335 3.51 17.83 -14.80
CA ASP A 335 4.30 18.97 -15.27
C ASP A 335 5.69 18.97 -14.63
N GLY A 336 6.68 19.56 -15.29
CA GLY A 336 7.97 19.93 -14.68
C GLY A 336 8.87 18.83 -14.14
N ARG A 337 8.67 17.55 -14.49
CA ARG A 337 9.28 16.42 -13.75
C ARG A 337 10.69 15.98 -14.15
N THR A 338 11.22 15.94 -15.35
CA THR A 338 12.61 15.43 -15.67
C THR A 338 13.01 13.98 -15.30
N THR A 339 12.47 13.35 -14.25
CA THR A 339 12.72 11.93 -13.92
C THR A 339 11.57 11.06 -14.41
N TRP A 340 11.91 9.83 -14.82
CA TRP A 340 10.93 8.79 -15.10
C TRP A 340 10.22 8.36 -13.82
N GLN A 341 8.96 7.99 -13.94
CA GLN A 341 8.21 7.32 -12.89
C GLN A 341 7.28 6.30 -13.50
N HIS A 342 7.00 5.25 -12.74
CA HIS A 342 5.95 4.29 -13.04
C HIS A 342 4.61 4.80 -12.51
N ASN A 343 3.57 4.65 -13.31
CA ASN A 343 2.20 4.99 -12.95
C ASN A 343 1.31 3.78 -13.16
N ARG A 344 0.41 3.54 -12.21
CA ARG A 344 -0.64 2.52 -12.28
C ARG A 344 -1.96 3.14 -11.84
N ILE A 345 -2.98 3.08 -12.68
CA ILE A 345 -4.26 3.78 -12.50
C ILE A 345 -5.41 2.82 -12.78
N ALA A 346 -6.23 2.54 -11.75
CA ALA A 346 -7.49 1.85 -11.93
C ALA A 346 -8.45 2.73 -12.77
N LEU A 347 -9.00 2.17 -13.84
CA LEU A 347 -9.97 2.88 -14.67
C LEU A 347 -11.33 2.94 -13.94
N PRO A 348 -12.09 4.04 -14.10
CA PRO A 348 -13.41 4.14 -13.46
C PRO A 348 -14.37 3.09 -14.03
N ALA A 349 -15.27 2.54 -13.20
CA ALA A 349 -16.27 1.54 -13.62
C ALA A 349 -17.14 1.95 -14.84
N SER A 350 -17.19 3.24 -15.19
CA SER A 350 -17.79 3.70 -16.45
C SER A 350 -17.09 3.19 -17.73
N THR A 351 -15.91 2.59 -17.62
CA THR A 351 -15.18 1.96 -18.73
C THR A 351 -15.50 0.47 -18.89
N ASP A 352 -16.19 -0.14 -17.93
CA ASP A 352 -16.51 -1.56 -17.97
C ASP A 352 -17.45 -1.89 -19.14
N ASN A 353 -17.22 -3.04 -19.79
CA ASN A 353 -18.04 -3.55 -20.89
C ASN A 353 -18.23 -2.55 -22.05
N LEU A 354 -17.18 -1.83 -22.43
CA LEU A 354 -17.24 -0.76 -23.42
C LEU A 354 -16.45 -1.08 -24.69
N ALA A 355 -17.13 -1.09 -25.84
CA ALA A 355 -16.53 -1.44 -27.13
C ALA A 355 -15.66 -0.35 -27.79
N ASP A 356 -15.82 0.94 -27.41
CA ASP A 356 -15.03 2.07 -27.94
C ASP A 356 -14.54 2.93 -26.77
N LEU A 357 -13.71 2.36 -25.90
CA LEU A 357 -12.95 3.17 -24.95
C LEU A 357 -11.86 3.90 -25.73
N ARG A 358 -11.82 5.23 -25.63
CA ARG A 358 -10.70 6.00 -26.20
C ARG A 358 -9.76 6.44 -25.10
N LEU A 359 -8.49 6.08 -25.24
CA LEU A 359 -7.39 6.51 -24.40
C LEU A 359 -6.58 7.57 -25.15
N ARG A 360 -6.17 8.63 -24.47
CA ARG A 360 -5.18 9.57 -25.01
C ARG A 360 -4.22 10.11 -23.98
N PHE A 361 -3.01 10.38 -24.45
CA PHE A 361 -2.01 11.21 -23.81
C PHE A 361 -2.00 12.57 -24.50
N ARG A 362 -2.42 13.63 -23.80
CA ARG A 362 -2.55 14.98 -24.35
C ARG A 362 -1.55 15.92 -23.70
N LEU A 363 -0.72 16.55 -24.53
CA LEU A 363 0.14 17.66 -24.12
C LEU A 363 -0.56 18.98 -24.43
N THR A 364 -0.60 19.89 -23.46
CA THR A 364 -0.96 21.29 -23.68
C THR A 364 0.17 22.22 -23.28
N SER A 365 0.40 23.27 -24.05
CA SER A 365 1.30 24.36 -23.69
C SER A 365 0.63 25.72 -23.73
N ASP A 366 1.16 26.65 -22.95
CA ASP A 366 0.71 28.03 -22.92
C ASP A 366 1.40 28.89 -24.00
N ILE A 367 1.48 30.22 -23.81
CA ILE A 367 1.92 31.13 -24.87
C ILE A 367 3.44 31.27 -25.04
N ASN A 368 4.27 30.79 -24.11
CA ASN A 368 5.74 30.85 -24.22
C ASN A 368 6.43 29.90 -23.23
N THR A 369 7.76 29.69 -23.39
CA THR A 369 8.60 28.93 -22.45
C THR A 369 8.38 27.42 -22.49
N ASN A 370 8.92 26.76 -23.51
CA ASN A 370 8.86 25.30 -23.59
C ASN A 370 10.16 24.64 -23.09
N ARG A 371 10.03 23.39 -22.62
CA ARG A 371 11.16 22.53 -22.27
C ARG A 371 11.49 21.59 -23.45
N PRO A 372 12.77 21.50 -23.88
CA PRO A 372 13.14 20.70 -25.06
C PRO A 372 12.91 19.19 -24.85
N GLY A 373 12.95 18.72 -23.59
CA GLY A 373 12.73 17.31 -23.27
C GLY A 373 11.29 16.85 -23.47
N GLY A 374 10.29 17.74 -23.37
CA GLY A 374 8.88 17.43 -23.52
C GLY A 374 8.37 16.30 -22.62
N TRP A 375 7.22 15.74 -22.99
CA TRP A 375 6.67 14.55 -22.35
C TRP A 375 7.10 13.30 -23.12
N ALA A 376 7.59 12.29 -22.40
CA ALA A 376 7.93 10.98 -22.92
C ALA A 376 7.19 9.88 -22.17
N ILE A 377 6.75 8.84 -22.88
CA ILE A 377 5.89 7.75 -22.39
C ILE A 377 6.38 6.42 -22.95
N ASP A 378 6.42 5.40 -22.09
CA ASP A 378 6.86 4.04 -22.41
C ASP A 378 6.05 3.00 -21.59
N ASN A 379 6.22 1.71 -21.91
CA ASN A 379 5.65 0.55 -21.20
C ASN A 379 4.14 0.68 -20.91
N ILE A 380 3.35 0.94 -21.97
CA ILE A 380 1.92 1.23 -21.86
C ILE A 380 1.16 -0.10 -21.82
N VAL A 381 0.57 -0.41 -20.67
CA VAL A 381 -0.17 -1.65 -20.45
C VAL A 381 -1.60 -1.36 -20.00
N VAL A 382 -2.58 -2.04 -20.60
CA VAL A 382 -3.96 -2.09 -20.09
C VAL A 382 -4.31 -3.53 -19.77
N GLU A 383 -4.46 -3.81 -18.48
CA GLU A 383 -4.90 -5.10 -17.97
C GLU A 383 -6.38 -5.01 -17.59
N SER A 384 -7.13 -6.10 -17.74
CA SER A 384 -8.55 -6.15 -17.39
C SER A 384 -8.97 -7.48 -16.79
N GLY A 385 -10.01 -7.45 -15.96
CA GLY A 385 -10.68 -8.64 -15.44
C GLY A 385 -12.06 -8.82 -16.04
N GLY A 386 -12.98 -9.33 -15.21
CA GLY A 386 -14.36 -9.56 -15.59
C GLY A 386 -14.64 -10.98 -16.09
N ALA A 387 -15.90 -11.23 -16.44
CA ALA A 387 -16.39 -12.56 -16.78
C ALA A 387 -15.70 -13.13 -18.03
N GLN A 388 -15.46 -12.30 -19.04
CA GLN A 388 -14.77 -12.73 -20.26
C GLN A 388 -13.34 -13.18 -19.94
N CYS A 389 -12.58 -12.36 -19.21
CA CYS A 389 -11.21 -12.69 -18.84
C CYS A 389 -11.08 -14.00 -18.05
N ARG A 390 -12.04 -14.25 -17.15
CA ARG A 390 -12.09 -15.50 -16.39
C ARG A 390 -12.47 -16.69 -17.28
N ALA A 391 -13.44 -16.52 -18.17
CA ALA A 391 -13.87 -17.56 -19.10
C ALA A 391 -12.73 -18.03 -20.00
N ASP A 392 -11.94 -17.10 -20.55
CA ASP A 392 -10.80 -17.39 -21.42
C ASP A 392 -9.70 -18.23 -20.73
N GLN A 393 -9.65 -18.19 -19.39
CA GLN A 393 -8.71 -18.97 -18.60
C GLN A 393 -9.25 -20.36 -18.18
N LEU A 394 -10.57 -20.53 -18.14
CA LEU A 394 -11.23 -21.78 -17.78
C LEU A 394 -11.49 -22.68 -18.98
N ASP A 395 -11.63 -22.12 -20.19
CA ASP A 395 -11.84 -22.86 -21.43
C ASP A 395 -10.55 -23.52 -21.98
N ARG A 396 -9.80 -24.17 -21.09
CA ARG A 396 -8.60 -24.95 -21.44
C ARG A 396 -8.91 -26.41 -21.79
N ILE A 397 -10.18 -26.83 -21.72
CA ILE A 397 -10.59 -28.21 -22.07
C ILE A 397 -10.31 -28.55 -23.54
N PHE A 398 -10.20 -27.55 -24.43
CA PHE A 398 -9.88 -27.74 -25.85
C PHE A 398 -8.52 -27.17 -26.28
N ALA A 399 -7.70 -26.66 -25.35
CA ALA A 399 -6.42 -26.02 -25.68
C ALA A 399 -5.36 -27.00 -26.25
N ASP A 400 -5.52 -28.31 -25.99
CA ASP A 400 -4.61 -29.36 -26.48
C ASP A 400 -5.07 -30.03 -27.80
N GLY A 401 -6.04 -29.44 -28.52
CA GLY A 401 -6.37 -29.86 -29.89
C GLY A 401 -7.00 -31.26 -30.01
N PHE A 402 -7.73 -31.73 -28.99
CA PHE A 402 -8.64 -32.86 -29.16
C PHE A 402 -9.94 -32.43 -29.84
N GLU A 403 -9.86 -32.24 -31.16
CA GLU A 403 -10.95 -32.51 -32.12
C GLU A 403 -10.70 -33.82 -32.85
#